data_AF-A0A6G3UW71-F1
#
_entry.id   AF-A0A6G3UW71-F1
#
_cell.length_a   1.000
_cell.length_b   1.000
_cell.length_c   1.000
_cell.angle_alpha   90.00
_cell.angle_beta   90.00
_cell.angle_gamma   90.00
#
_symmetry.space_group_name_H-M   'P 1'
#
loop_
_entity.id
_entity.type
_entity.pdbx_description
1 polymer ?
#
loop_
_entity_poly.entity_id
_entity_poly.type
_entity_poly.pdbx_seq_one_letter_code
_entity_poly.pdbx_strand_id
1 'polypeptide(L)'
;FGACAGPTLLIGMDTPQVTAAVLAPALGPGGWDGCDAWFGPAEDGGFWALGLAEPDPDLLRGVPMSVPETGAVQRRRLVDAGLIVRDLPPLRD
;
A
#
# COMPACT_ATOMS: atom_id res chain seq x y z
N PHE A 1 -4.16 1.89 -12.10
CA PHE A 1 -4.83 0.93 -11.20
C PHE A 1 -6.34 1.11 -11.14
N GLY A 2 -6.91 2.31 -11.24
CA GLY A 2 -8.37 2.51 -11.18
C GLY A 2 -9.23 1.85 -12.27
N ALA A 3 -8.62 1.12 -13.21
CA ALA A 3 -9.32 0.31 -14.21
C ALA A 3 -9.03 -1.20 -14.03
N CYS A 4 -8.29 -1.58 -12.99
CA CYS A 4 -8.04 -2.98 -12.65
C CYS A 4 -9.31 -3.60 -12.07
N ALA A 5 -9.69 -4.79 -12.56
CA ALA A 5 -10.90 -5.49 -12.11
C ALA A 5 -10.65 -6.46 -10.93
N GLY A 6 -9.49 -6.40 -10.28
CA GLY A 6 -9.13 -7.28 -9.17
C GLY A 6 -7.98 -6.72 -8.33
N PRO A 7 -7.52 -7.49 -7.32
CA PRO A 7 -6.52 -7.03 -6.38
C PRO A 7 -5.29 -6.46 -7.08
N THR A 8 -4.90 -5.27 -6.65
CA THR A 8 -3.79 -4.53 -7.25
C THR A 8 -2.79 -4.11 -6.20
N LEU A 9 -1.51 -4.30 -6.48
CA LEU A 9 -0.40 -3.82 -5.67
C LEU A 9 0.38 -2.77 -6.46
N LEU A 10 0.41 -1.54 -5.94
CA LEU A 10 1.24 -0.44 -6.40
C LEU A 10 2.58 -0.51 -5.68
N ILE A 11 3.68 -0.41 -6.43
CA ILE A 11 5.05 -0.37 -5.90
C ILE A 11 5.70 0.94 -6.34
N GLY A 12 6.36 1.63 -5.42
CA GLY A 12 7.14 2.84 -5.67
C GLY A 12 8.30 2.54 -6.62
N MET A 13 8.69 3.54 -7.42
CA MET A 13 9.74 3.35 -8.43
C MET A 13 11.14 3.24 -7.81
N ASP A 14 11.36 3.91 -6.68
CA ASP A 14 12.66 4.05 -6.02
C ASP A 14 12.86 3.01 -4.91
N THR A 15 12.45 1.75 -5.13
CA THR A 15 12.54 0.70 -4.10
C THR A 15 13.32 -0.51 -4.59
N PRO A 16 14.62 -0.37 -4.91
CA PRO A 16 15.46 -1.46 -5.41
C PRO A 16 15.62 -2.62 -4.41
N GLN A 17 15.29 -2.40 -3.14
CA GLN A 17 15.35 -3.35 -2.04
C GLN A 17 14.18 -4.35 -2.05
N VAL A 18 13.17 -4.15 -2.91
CA VAL A 18 12.02 -5.05 -3.02
C VAL A 18 12.48 -6.44 -3.46
N THR A 19 12.09 -7.45 -2.67
CA THR A 19 12.33 -8.85 -2.97
C THR A 19 11.01 -9.62 -2.99
N ALA A 20 11.01 -10.80 -3.61
CA ALA A 20 9.86 -11.69 -3.58
C ALA A 20 9.41 -12.03 -2.15
N ALA A 21 10.36 -12.14 -1.20
CA ALA A 21 10.06 -12.41 0.20
C ALA A 21 9.25 -11.29 0.86
N VAL A 22 9.55 -10.03 0.53
CA VAL A 22 8.83 -8.87 1.06
C VAL A 22 7.41 -8.79 0.47
N LEU A 23 7.23 -9.20 -0.79
CA LEU A 23 5.92 -9.19 -1.45
C LEU A 23 5.06 -10.43 -1.16
N ALA A 24 5.66 -11.51 -0.65
CA ALA A 24 4.99 -12.78 -0.41
C ALA A 24 3.69 -12.69 0.40
N PRO A 25 3.56 -11.82 1.43
CA PRO A 25 2.30 -11.69 2.17
C PRO A 25 1.12 -11.22 1.31
N ALA A 26 1.37 -10.32 0.34
CA ALA A 26 0.33 -9.75 -0.51
C ALA A 26 0.09 -10.54 -1.81
N LEU A 27 1.10 -11.29 -2.27
CA LEU A 27 1.05 -12.05 -3.52
C LEU A 27 0.81 -13.55 -3.33
N GLY A 28 0.92 -14.06 -2.10
CA GLY A 28 0.71 -15.46 -1.77
C GLY A 28 -0.79 -15.86 -1.75
N PRO A 29 -1.08 -17.17 -1.80
CA PRO A 29 -2.44 -17.68 -1.60
C PRO A 29 -3.03 -17.19 -0.27
N GLY A 30 -4.26 -16.68 -0.31
CA GLY A 30 -4.95 -16.15 0.87
C GLY A 30 -4.38 -14.82 1.40
N GLY A 31 -3.48 -14.16 0.66
CA GLY A 31 -2.92 -12.85 1.05
C GLY A 31 -3.97 -11.74 1.25
N TRP A 32 -5.18 -11.94 0.75
CA TRP A 32 -6.31 -11.02 0.84
C TRP A 32 -7.45 -11.56 1.74
N ASP A 33 -7.27 -12.74 2.36
CA ASP A 33 -8.28 -13.32 3.23
C ASP A 33 -8.36 -12.51 4.54
N GLY A 34 -9.47 -11.81 4.71
CA GLY A 34 -9.66 -10.86 5.81
C GLY A 34 -8.63 -9.73 5.79
N CYS A 35 -8.26 -9.27 4.59
CA CYS A 35 -7.34 -8.15 4.37
C CYS A 35 -7.82 -7.38 3.13
N ASP A 36 -8.19 -6.11 3.32
CA ASP A 36 -8.70 -5.28 2.24
C ASP A 36 -7.59 -4.42 1.61
N ALA A 37 -6.53 -4.15 2.38
CA ALA A 37 -5.40 -3.35 1.92
C ALA A 37 -4.06 -3.78 2.53
N TRP A 38 -3.01 -3.69 1.72
CA TRP A 38 -1.62 -3.82 2.14
C TRP A 38 -0.92 -2.47 2.10
N PHE A 39 -0.14 -2.13 3.12
CA PHE A 39 0.56 -0.85 3.19
C PHE A 39 2.04 -1.07 3.51
N GLY A 40 2.93 -0.61 2.63
CA GLY A 40 4.38 -0.66 2.84
C GLY A 40 4.91 0.74 3.17
N PRO A 41 5.16 1.10 4.43
CA PRO A 41 5.69 2.41 4.80
C PRO A 41 7.13 2.59 4.31
N ALA A 42 7.47 3.78 3.82
CA ALA A 42 8.86 4.15 3.54
C ALA A 42 9.47 4.86 4.76
N GLU A 43 10.78 4.69 4.98
CA GLU A 43 11.48 5.29 6.13
C GLU A 43 11.54 6.83 6.07
N ASP A 44 11.41 7.43 4.89
CA ASP A 44 11.39 8.88 4.66
C ASP A 44 10.05 9.56 5.03
N GLY A 45 9.03 8.77 5.36
CA GLY A 45 7.68 9.23 5.68
C GLY A 45 6.64 8.98 4.59
N GLY A 46 7.06 8.49 3.42
CA GLY A 46 6.18 8.06 2.34
C GLY A 46 5.66 6.62 2.50
N PHE A 47 5.35 6.00 1.36
CA PHE A 47 5.04 4.57 1.27
C PHE A 47 5.63 4.00 -0.02
N TRP A 48 6.27 2.84 0.09
CA TRP A 48 6.83 2.12 -1.04
C TRP A 48 5.83 1.15 -1.66
N ALA A 49 4.77 0.77 -0.94
CA ALA A 49 3.72 -0.10 -1.48
C ALA A 49 2.32 0.27 -0.99
N LEU A 50 1.34 0.11 -1.88
CA LEU A 50 -0.09 0.16 -1.58
C LEU A 50 -0.83 -0.92 -2.34
N GLY A 51 -1.39 -1.88 -1.61
CA GLY A 51 -2.25 -2.93 -2.12
C GLY A 51 -3.71 -2.65 -1.80
N LEU A 52 -4.61 -2.89 -2.75
CA LEU A 52 -6.07 -2.84 -2.57
C LEU A 52 -6.70 -4.09 -3.16
N ALA A 53 -7.55 -4.77 -2.38
CA ALA A 53 -8.34 -5.92 -2.85
C ALA A 53 -9.32 -5.48 -3.95
N GLU A 54 -9.95 -4.33 -3.73
CA GLU A 54 -10.84 -3.64 -4.67
C GLU A 54 -10.24 -2.26 -4.98
N PRO A 55 -9.63 -2.06 -6.17
CA PRO A 55 -8.96 -0.81 -6.50
C PRO A 55 -9.92 0.38 -6.60
N ASP A 56 -9.81 1.33 -5.67
CA ASP A 56 -10.54 2.60 -5.69
C ASP A 56 -9.56 3.80 -5.71
N PRO A 57 -9.50 4.58 -6.80
CA PRO A 57 -8.66 5.77 -6.87
C PRO A 57 -8.97 6.86 -5.85
N ASP A 58 -10.20 6.96 -5.35
CA ASP A 58 -10.58 7.98 -4.35
C ASP A 58 -9.85 7.78 -3.01
N LEU A 59 -9.42 6.54 -2.73
CA LEU A 59 -8.55 6.21 -1.59
C LEU A 59 -7.14 6.81 -1.70
N LEU A 60 -6.75 7.38 -2.84
CA LEU A 60 -5.44 8.04 -3.03
C LEU A 60 -5.57 9.54 -3.34
N ARG A 61 -6.69 9.98 -3.94
CA ARG A 61 -6.85 11.35 -4.45
C ARG A 61 -6.84 12.39 -3.33
N GLY A 62 -5.85 13.28 -3.33
CA GLY A 62 -5.73 14.35 -2.34
C GLY A 62 -4.99 13.95 -1.06
N VAL A 63 -4.27 12.82 -1.07
CA VAL A 63 -3.19 12.60 -0.11
C VAL A 63 -2.02 13.53 -0.47
N PRO A 64 -1.46 14.27 0.52
CA PRO A 64 -0.28 15.10 0.28
C PRO A 64 0.87 14.26 -0.24
N MET A 65 1.55 14.74 -1.28
CA MET A 65 2.70 14.04 -1.86
C MET A 65 4.00 14.72 -1.45
N SER A 66 5.08 13.94 -1.34
CA SER A 66 6.45 14.43 -1.07
C SER A 66 6.60 15.21 0.24
N VAL A 67 5.87 14.81 1.29
CA VAL A 67 6.01 15.33 2.65
C VAL A 67 6.19 14.18 3.65
N PRO A 68 6.85 14.40 4.80
CA PRO A 68 7.14 13.33 5.77
C PRO A 68 5.89 12.62 6.32
N GLU A 69 4.72 13.25 6.23
CA GLU A 69 3.46 12.69 6.72
C GLU A 69 2.66 11.95 5.63
N THR A 70 3.12 11.92 4.37
CA THR A 70 2.40 11.32 3.22
C THR A 70 1.92 9.90 3.53
N GLY A 71 2.81 9.04 4.02
CA GLY A 71 2.51 7.65 4.35
C GLY A 71 1.51 7.54 5.50
N ALA A 72 1.69 8.33 6.56
CA ALA A 72 0.77 8.34 7.71
C ALA A 72 -0.65 8.77 7.29
N VAL A 73 -0.77 9.79 6.43
CA VAL A 73 -2.06 10.26 5.90
C VAL A 73 -2.70 9.22 4.99
N GLN A 74 -1.93 8.58 4.09
CA GLN A 74 -2.44 7.52 3.23
C GLN A 74 -2.96 6.33 4.06
N ARG A 75 -2.18 5.84 5.04
CA ARG A 75 -2.60 4.72 5.88
C ARG A 75 -3.84 5.05 6.70
N ARG A 76 -3.91 6.26 7.25
CA ARG A 76 -5.09 6.75 7.99
C ARG A 76 -6.33 6.73 7.10
N ARG A 77 -6.23 7.21 5.86
CA ARG A 77 -7.34 7.22 4.90
C ARG A 77 -7.91 5.83 4.63
N LEU A 78 -7.06 4.81 4.50
CA LEU A 78 -7.53 3.44 4.31
C LEU A 78 -8.32 2.93 5.52
N VAL A 79 -7.81 3.20 6.73
CA VAL A 79 -8.48 2.82 7.98
C VAL A 79 -9.80 3.58 8.15
N ASP A 80 -9.82 4.87 7.85
CA ASP A 80 -11.01 5.72 7.95
C ASP A 80 -12.08 5.34 6.92
N ALA A 81 -11.69 4.70 5.81
CA ALA A 81 -12.59 4.07 4.85
C ALA A 81 -13.13 2.71 5.33
N GLY A 82 -12.75 2.24 6.51
CA GLY A 82 -13.21 1.00 7.11
C GLY A 82 -12.45 -0.25 6.66
N LEU A 83 -11.34 -0.10 5.95
CA LEU A 83 -10.55 -1.22 5.42
C LEU A 83 -9.74 -1.92 6.52
N ILE A 84 -9.65 -3.25 6.43
CA ILE A 84 -8.69 -4.04 7.20
C ILE A 84 -7.32 -3.91 6.53
N VAL A 85 -6.49 -3.02 7.07
CA VAL A 85 -5.14 -2.73 6.57
C VAL A 85 -4.10 -3.60 7.27
N ARG A 86 -3.28 -4.31 6.50
CA ARG A 86 -2.06 -5.00 6.98
C ARG A 86 -0.82 -4.29 6.47
N ASP A 87 0.23 -4.29 7.28
CA ASP A 87 1.48 -3.62 6.93
C ASP A 87 2.51 -4.62 6.38
N LEU A 88 3.20 -4.22 5.31
CA LEU A 88 4.45 -4.84 4.86
C LEU A 88 5.62 -4.23 5.65
N PRO A 89 6.79 -4.88 5.67
CA PRO A 89 7.97 -4.31 6.32
C PRO A 89 8.33 -2.92 5.77
N PRO A 90 8.83 -2.00 6.61
CA PRO A 90 9.36 -0.73 6.12
C PRO A 90 10.58 -0.97 5.25
N LEU A 91 10.71 -0.18 4.19
CA LEU A 91 11.91 -0.11 3.36
C LEU A 91 12.41 1.34 3.32
N ARG A 92 13.71 1.49 3.13
CA ARG A 92 14.28 2.75 2.62
C ARG A 92 13.99 2.83 1.14
N ASP A 93 13.60 4.01 0.67
CA ASP A 93 13.82 4.39 -0.71
C ASP A 93 15.32 4.52 -1.00
#